data_AF-A0A4Q3AMN8-F1
#
_entry.id   AF-A0A4Q3AMN8-F1
#
_cell.length_a   1.000
_cell.length_b   1.000
_cell.length_c   1.000
_cell.angle_alpha   90.00
_cell.angle_beta   90.00
_cell.angle_gamma   90.00
#
_symmetry.space_group_name_H-M   'P 1'
#
loop_
_entity.id
_entity.type
_entity.pdbx_description
1 polymer ?
#
loop_
_entity_poly.entity_id
_entity_poly.type
_entity_poly.pdbx_seq_one_letter_code
_entity_poly.pdbx_strand_id
1 'polypeptide(L)'
;TEAIAKIPQIREEFWNNVRIPGSGAQANMELEKAGRVADFLEFGEMMCYDARDREESCGGHFRSEHQFTEADPEVQSGKTQPGEAKRHDDKFCHVSAWEYKGNGVEPELHKEPLTFEAVHLSIRSYA
;
A
#
# COMPACT_ATOMS: atom_id res chain seq x y z
N THR A 1 -5.06 -10.63 3.01
CA THR A 1 -4.69 -11.33 1.75
C THR A 1 -5.85 -11.49 0.77
N GLU A 2 -7.10 -11.32 1.19
CA GLU A 2 -8.28 -11.43 0.31
C GLU A 2 -8.21 -10.53 -0.94
N ALA A 3 -7.79 -9.26 -0.79
CA ALA A 3 -7.68 -8.32 -1.91
C ALA A 3 -6.72 -8.81 -3.01
N ILE A 4 -5.54 -9.33 -2.64
CA ILE A 4 -4.55 -9.89 -3.58
C ILE A 4 -5.16 -11.05 -4.38
N ALA A 5 -6.05 -11.85 -3.79
CA ALA A 5 -6.72 -12.94 -4.50
C ALA A 5 -7.85 -12.45 -5.43
N LYS A 6 -8.53 -11.36 -5.08
CA LYS A 6 -9.71 -10.84 -5.81
C LYS A 6 -9.34 -9.93 -6.98
N ILE A 7 -8.33 -9.08 -6.85
CA ILE A 7 -7.96 -8.10 -7.88
C ILE A 7 -7.65 -8.76 -9.24
N PRO A 8 -6.92 -9.89 -9.32
CA PRO A 8 -6.71 -10.60 -10.58
C PRO A 8 -8.02 -11.03 -11.26
N GLN A 9 -9.02 -11.45 -10.49
CA GLN A 9 -10.33 -11.87 -10.99
C GLN A 9 -11.09 -10.67 -11.58
N ILE A 10 -11.07 -9.52 -10.90
CA ILE A 10 -11.67 -8.28 -11.38
C ILE A 10 -10.96 -7.79 -12.66
N ARG A 11 -9.63 -7.89 -12.72
CA ARG A 11 -8.84 -7.57 -13.92
C ARG A 11 -9.23 -8.47 -15.09
N GLU A 12 -9.37 -9.78 -14.87
CA GLU A 12 -9.83 -10.72 -15.90
C GLU A 12 -11.26 -10.39 -16.37
N GLU A 13 -12.17 -10.09 -15.45
CA GLU A 13 -13.54 -9.69 -15.78
C GLU A 13 -13.55 -8.40 -16.62
N PHE A 14 -12.73 -7.41 -16.25
CA PHE A 14 -12.59 -6.17 -16.99
C PHE A 14 -12.16 -6.43 -18.44
N TRP A 15 -11.10 -7.21 -18.67
CA TRP A 15 -10.60 -7.49 -20.02
C TRP A 15 -11.58 -8.28 -20.88
N ASN A 16 -12.35 -9.18 -20.27
CA ASN A 16 -13.31 -10.01 -21.00
C ASN A 16 -14.64 -9.31 -21.27
N ASN A 17 -15.06 -8.37 -20.41
CA ASN A 17 -16.44 -7.88 -20.41
C ASN A 17 -16.60 -6.37 -20.58
N VAL A 18 -15.52 -5.58 -20.50
CA VAL A 18 -15.64 -4.11 -20.61
C VAL A 18 -16.23 -3.72 -21.97
N ARG A 19 -17.24 -2.85 -21.93
CA ARG A 19 -17.86 -2.27 -23.13
C ARG A 19 -17.47 -0.81 -23.24
N ILE A 20 -16.74 -0.49 -24.30
CA ILE A 20 -16.29 0.88 -24.57
C ILE A 20 -17.10 1.40 -25.75
N PRO A 21 -18.10 2.28 -25.53
CA PRO A 21 -18.89 2.85 -26.62
C PRO A 21 -18.06 3.84 -27.42
N GLY A 22 -18.42 4.02 -28.69
CA GLY A 22 -17.74 4.94 -29.61
C GLY A 22 -17.47 4.29 -30.96
N SER A 23 -17.32 5.13 -31.99
CA SER A 23 -17.08 4.66 -33.36
C SER A 23 -15.60 4.75 -33.78
N GLY A 24 -14.75 5.38 -32.97
CA GLY A 24 -13.35 5.65 -33.31
C GLY A 24 -13.15 6.79 -34.32
N ALA A 25 -14.21 7.42 -34.82
CA ALA A 25 -14.12 8.54 -35.76
C ALA A 25 -13.64 9.85 -35.09
N GLN A 26 -13.65 9.91 -33.76
CA GLN A 26 -13.25 11.04 -32.93
C GLN A 26 -12.53 10.51 -31.68
N ALA A 27 -11.86 11.41 -30.96
CA ALA A 27 -11.30 11.09 -29.65
C ALA A 27 -12.37 10.48 -28.73
N ASN A 28 -12.03 9.37 -28.07
CA ASN A 28 -12.97 8.62 -27.25
C ASN A 28 -12.57 8.67 -25.78
N MET A 29 -13.24 9.52 -25.01
CA MET A 29 -13.01 9.66 -23.57
C MET A 29 -13.37 8.38 -22.77
N GLU A 30 -14.29 7.56 -23.27
CA GLU A 30 -14.63 6.29 -22.59
C GLU A 30 -13.51 5.27 -22.73
N LEU A 31 -12.78 5.30 -23.85
CA LEU A 31 -11.55 4.50 -24.01
C LEU A 31 -10.46 4.95 -23.03
N GLU A 32 -10.28 6.27 -22.85
CA GLU A 32 -9.33 6.80 -21.87
C GLU A 32 -9.68 6.39 -20.43
N LYS A 33 -10.96 6.48 -20.06
CA LYS A 33 -11.42 6.04 -18.73
C LYS A 33 -11.18 4.55 -18.53
N ALA A 34 -11.47 3.73 -19.53
CA ALA A 34 -11.20 2.29 -19.47
C ALA A 34 -9.70 2.02 -19.26
N GLY A 35 -8.82 2.72 -19.98
CA GLY A 35 -7.37 2.63 -19.78
C GLY A 35 -6.95 2.94 -18.33
N ARG A 36 -7.46 4.03 -17.75
CA ARG A 36 -7.17 4.39 -16.34
C ARG A 36 -7.66 3.34 -15.35
N VAL A 37 -8.83 2.75 -15.60
CA VAL A 37 -9.34 1.65 -14.76
C VAL A 37 -8.42 0.43 -14.86
N ALA A 38 -7.97 0.07 -16.06
CA ALA A 38 -6.98 -0.99 -16.25
C ALA A 38 -5.70 -0.71 -15.45
N ASP A 39 -5.16 0.51 -15.51
CA ASP A 39 -3.98 0.91 -14.74
C ASP A 39 -4.20 0.78 -13.23
N PHE A 40 -5.38 1.18 -12.73
CA PHE A 40 -5.72 1.05 -11.31
C PHE A 40 -5.83 -0.39 -10.84
N LEU A 41 -6.28 -1.31 -11.70
CA LEU A 41 -6.37 -2.73 -11.36
C LEU A 41 -4.98 -3.36 -11.22
N GLU A 42 -4.03 -2.98 -12.09
CA GLU A 42 -2.63 -3.42 -11.97
C GLU A 42 -1.95 -2.80 -10.74
N PHE A 43 -2.03 -1.47 -10.60
CA PHE A 43 -1.41 -0.75 -9.49
C PHE A 43 -2.02 -1.15 -8.13
N GLY A 44 -3.33 -1.38 -8.09
CA GLY A 44 -4.05 -1.81 -6.89
C GLY A 44 -3.58 -3.16 -6.35
N GLU A 45 -3.24 -4.10 -7.23
CA GLU A 45 -2.66 -5.38 -6.83
C GLU A 45 -1.31 -5.18 -6.14
N MET A 46 -0.42 -4.41 -6.76
CA MET A 46 0.91 -4.11 -6.22
C MET A 46 0.84 -3.35 -4.87
N MET A 47 -0.07 -2.38 -4.74
CA MET A 47 -0.31 -1.70 -3.46
C MET A 47 -0.72 -2.67 -2.35
N CYS A 48 -1.51 -3.70 -2.67
CA CYS A 48 -1.91 -4.71 -1.70
C CYS A 48 -0.74 -5.63 -1.29
N TYR A 49 0.22 -5.89 -2.20
CA TYR A 49 1.47 -6.57 -1.88
C TYR A 49 2.35 -5.75 -0.94
N ASP A 50 2.52 -4.45 -1.20
CA ASP A 50 3.27 -3.54 -0.31
C ASP A 50 2.65 -3.49 1.09
N ALA A 51 1.33 -3.27 1.16
CA ALA A 51 0.62 -3.20 2.44
C ALA A 51 0.68 -4.51 3.24
N ARG A 52 0.77 -5.67 2.56
CA ARG A 52 0.95 -6.98 3.19
C ARG A 52 2.37 -7.16 3.73
N ASP A 53 3.41 -6.76 2.98
CA ASP A 53 4.81 -6.91 3.41
C ASP A 53 5.14 -5.99 4.60
N ARG A 54 4.58 -4.77 4.61
CA ARG A 54 4.87 -3.75 5.61
C ARG A 54 4.10 -3.99 6.92
N GLU A 55 4.65 -4.87 7.75
CA GLU A 55 4.07 -5.26 9.04
C GLU A 55 4.33 -4.27 10.20
N GLU A 56 3.86 -3.04 10.02
CA GLU A 56 3.88 -1.95 11.01
C GLU A 56 2.74 -0.96 10.78
N SER A 57 2.61 0.05 11.65
CA SER A 57 1.90 1.29 11.30
C SER A 57 2.88 2.46 11.22
N CYS A 58 2.91 3.12 10.06
CA CYS A 58 3.80 4.25 9.80
C CYS A 58 3.10 5.28 8.90
N GLY A 59 2.77 6.46 9.47
CA GLY A 59 2.11 7.53 8.72
C GLY A 59 0.72 7.13 8.22
N GLY A 60 0.52 7.17 6.90
CA GLY A 60 -0.76 6.80 6.27
C GLY A 60 -0.98 5.29 6.11
N HIS A 61 0.06 4.47 6.30
CA HIS A 61 -0.06 3.01 6.37
C HIS A 61 -0.38 2.61 7.81
N PHE A 62 -1.60 2.15 8.05
CA PHE A 62 -2.07 1.84 9.40
C PHE A 62 -2.64 0.43 9.47
N ARG A 63 -2.04 -0.39 10.34
CA ARG A 63 -2.47 -1.74 10.69
C ARG A 63 -2.92 -1.72 12.15
N SER A 64 -4.19 -2.02 12.41
CA SER A 64 -4.73 -1.99 13.78
C SER A 64 -4.08 -3.01 14.70
N GLU A 65 -3.50 -4.07 14.14
CA GLU A 65 -2.65 -5.04 14.84
C GLU A 65 -1.25 -4.48 15.21
N HIS A 66 -0.87 -3.32 14.67
CA HIS A 66 0.39 -2.62 14.91
C HIS A 66 0.14 -1.16 15.33
N GLN A 67 -0.68 -0.96 16.34
CA GLN A 67 -0.90 0.33 16.99
C GLN A 67 -0.43 0.25 18.45
N PHE A 68 -0.21 1.39 19.07
CA PHE A 68 -0.03 1.45 20.51
C PHE A 68 -1.33 1.08 21.22
N THR A 69 -1.21 0.36 22.34
CA THR A 69 -2.30 -0.14 23.17
C THR A 69 -2.12 0.34 24.60
N GLU A 70 -3.15 0.23 25.43
CA GLU A 70 -3.10 0.54 26.87
C GLU A 70 -2.01 -0.24 27.63
N ALA A 71 -1.59 -1.39 27.08
CA ALA A 71 -0.56 -2.23 27.67
C ALA A 71 0.87 -1.73 27.38
N ASP A 72 1.05 -0.85 26.40
CA ASP A 72 2.37 -0.36 26.00
C ASP A 72 2.94 0.61 27.06
N PRO A 73 4.22 0.44 27.48
CA PRO A 73 4.85 1.33 28.46
C PRO A 73 4.83 2.80 28.04
N GLU A 74 4.95 3.07 26.73
CA GLU A 74 4.93 4.41 26.19
C GLU A 74 3.57 5.09 26.42
N VAL A 75 2.48 4.33 26.31
CA VAL A 75 1.12 4.79 26.63
C VAL A 75 0.97 5.01 28.13
N GLN A 76 1.40 4.07 28.96
CA GLN A 76 1.33 4.19 30.42
C GLN A 76 2.16 5.37 30.96
N SER A 77 3.26 5.70 30.29
CA SER A 77 4.11 6.85 30.60
C SER A 77 3.58 8.19 30.08
N GLY A 78 2.53 8.18 29.27
CA GLY A 78 1.95 9.38 28.63
C GLY A 78 2.78 9.94 27.48
N LYS A 79 3.71 9.17 26.88
CA LYS A 79 4.49 9.59 25.70
C LYS A 79 3.70 9.49 24.39
N THR A 80 2.65 8.68 24.39
CA THR A 80 1.71 8.46 23.28
C THR A 80 0.38 8.01 23.89
N GLN A 81 -0.61 7.73 23.04
CA GLN A 81 -1.95 7.31 23.42
C GLN A 81 -2.35 6.03 22.65
N PRO A 82 -3.28 5.22 23.18
CA PRO A 82 -3.78 4.05 22.50
C PRO A 82 -4.35 4.41 21.12
N GLY A 83 -4.14 3.54 20.13
CA GLY A 83 -4.59 3.73 18.76
C GLY A 83 -3.65 4.54 17.87
N GLU A 84 -2.59 5.15 18.42
CA GLU A 84 -1.56 5.77 17.59
C GLU A 84 -0.69 4.74 16.85
N ALA A 85 -0.18 5.13 15.68
CA ALA A 85 0.64 4.29 14.83
C ALA A 85 1.93 3.85 15.56
N LYS A 86 2.15 2.53 15.65
CA LYS A 86 3.36 1.94 16.21
C LYS A 86 4.29 1.50 15.08
N ARG A 87 5.37 2.27 14.89
CA ARG A 87 6.43 1.96 13.93
C ARG A 87 7.32 0.84 14.44
N HIS A 88 7.87 0.05 13.52
CA HIS A 88 8.83 -1.02 13.80
C HIS A 88 10.14 -0.72 13.06
N ASP A 89 10.85 0.30 13.55
CA ASP A 89 12.05 0.86 12.90
C ASP A 89 13.22 -0.13 12.76
N ASP A 90 13.27 -1.16 13.60
CA ASP A 90 14.25 -2.25 13.49
C ASP A 90 14.05 -3.11 12.23
N LYS A 91 12.85 -3.11 11.64
CA LYS A 91 12.48 -3.94 10.49
C LYS A 91 12.15 -3.14 9.23
N PHE A 92 11.49 -1.99 9.39
CA PHE A 92 10.87 -1.26 8.28
C PHE A 92 11.48 0.12 8.02
N CYS A 93 12.68 0.38 8.57
CA CYS A 93 13.48 1.56 8.25
C CYS A 93 14.12 1.45 6.84
N HIS A 94 13.27 1.37 5.82
CA HIS A 94 13.64 1.30 4.41
C HIS A 94 12.51 1.80 3.51
N VAL A 95 12.87 2.23 2.31
CA VAL A 95 11.95 2.47 1.20
C VAL A 95 11.65 1.14 0.51
N SER A 96 10.38 0.88 0.21
CA SER A 96 9.94 -0.22 -0.66
C SER A 96 9.92 0.23 -2.12
N ALA A 97 10.58 -0.49 -3.01
CA ALA A 97 10.45 -0.32 -4.45
C ALA A 97 10.03 -1.65 -5.10
N TRP A 98 8.83 -1.68 -5.69
CA TRP A 98 8.26 -2.89 -6.27
C TRP A 98 8.49 -2.95 -7.77
N GLU A 99 9.12 -4.02 -8.24
CA GLU A 99 9.30 -4.34 -9.65
C GLU A 99 8.10 -5.12 -10.18
N TYR A 100 7.50 -4.61 -11.26
CA TYR A 100 6.45 -5.30 -11.98
C TYR A 100 7.03 -6.40 -12.88
N LYS A 101 6.57 -7.63 -12.72
CA LYS A 101 7.07 -8.81 -13.46
C LYS A 101 6.05 -9.37 -14.46
N GLY A 102 4.97 -8.64 -14.71
CA GLY A 102 3.85 -9.09 -15.55
C GLY A 102 2.63 -9.51 -14.74
N ASN A 103 1.46 -9.47 -15.38
CA ASN A 103 0.19 -9.86 -14.77
C ASN A 103 0.20 -11.32 -14.30
N GLY A 104 -0.23 -11.56 -13.06
CA GLY A 104 -0.28 -12.89 -12.46
C GLY A 104 1.08 -13.41 -11.96
N VAL A 105 2.13 -12.60 -12.06
CA VAL A 105 3.44 -12.89 -11.45
C VAL A 105 3.57 -12.02 -10.20
N GLU A 106 3.95 -12.64 -9.07
CA GLU A 106 4.19 -11.89 -7.84
C GLU A 106 5.30 -10.83 -8.08
N PRO A 107 5.06 -9.55 -7.71
CA PRO A 107 6.06 -8.51 -7.90
C PRO A 107 7.26 -8.71 -6.98
N GLU A 108 8.41 -8.17 -7.37
CA GLU A 108 9.65 -8.29 -6.59
C GLU A 108 9.92 -7.03 -5.79
N LEU A 109 10.22 -7.20 -4.50
CA LEU A 109 10.49 -6.09 -3.58
C LEU A 109 11.99 -5.82 -3.47
N HIS A 110 12.37 -4.62 -3.88
CA HIS A 110 13.68 -4.04 -3.65
C HIS A 110 13.62 -3.11 -2.44
N LYS A 111 14.55 -3.26 -1.48
CA LYS A 111 14.59 -2.48 -0.24
C LYS A 111 15.80 -1.55 -0.24
N GLU A 112 15.57 -0.26 -0.05
CA GLU A 112 16.63 0.74 0.15
C GLU A 112 16.66 1.18 1.62
N PRO A 113 17.71 0.83 2.39
CA PRO A 113 17.81 1.19 3.81
C PRO A 113 17.86 2.70 4.04
N LEU A 114 17.16 3.18 5.07
CA LEU A 114 17.22 4.59 5.48
C LEU A 114 18.20 4.77 6.65
N THR A 115 19.08 5.77 6.53
CA THR A 115 20.03 6.14 7.59
C THR A 115 19.81 7.59 8.02
N PHE A 116 19.80 7.82 9.33
CA PHE A 116 19.45 9.11 9.93
C PHE A 116 20.64 9.66 10.73
N GLU A 117 21.35 10.64 10.16
CA GLU A 117 22.55 11.23 10.77
C GLU A 117 22.24 12.42 11.71
N ALA A 118 21.33 13.31 11.28
CA ALA A 118 21.09 14.57 11.98
C ALA A 118 19.94 14.50 13.01
N VAL A 119 18.87 13.77 12.68
CA VAL A 119 17.67 13.65 13.51
C VAL A 119 17.37 12.17 13.71
N HIS A 120 17.59 11.69 14.93
CA HIS A 120 17.30 10.30 15.28
C HIS A 120 15.79 10.05 15.37
N LEU A 121 15.41 8.80 15.08
CA LEU A 121 14.03 8.36 15.11
C LEU A 121 13.45 8.49 16.53
N SER A 122 12.22 8.99 16.61
CA SER A 122 11.46 9.13 17.85
C SER A 122 9.99 8.80 17.61
N ILE A 123 9.28 8.53 18.70
CA ILE A 123 7.82 8.37 18.65
C ILE A 123 7.21 9.71 18.25
N ARG A 124 6.30 9.66 17.28
CA ARG A 124 5.51 10.82 16.85
C ARG A 124 4.11 10.68 17.45
N SER A 125 3.81 11.53 18.44
CA SER A 125 2.50 11.60 19.09
C SER A 125 1.86 12.97 18.89
N TYR A 126 0.53 13.02 18.96
CA TYR A 126 -0.27 14.25 18.87
C TYR A 126 -1.12 14.51 20.12
N ALA A 127 -0.92 13.72 21.17
CA ALA A 127 -1.54 13.93 22.47
C ALA A 127 -0.98 15.18 23.17
#